data_AF-A0AAV8VDU5-F1
#
_entry.id   AF-A0AAV8VDU5-F1
#
_cell.length_a   1.000
_cell.length_b   1.000
_cell.length_c   1.000
_cell.angle_alpha   90.00
_cell.angle_beta   90.00
_cell.angle_gamma   90.00
#
_symmetry.space_group_name_H-M   'P 1'
#
loop_
_entity.id
_entity.type
_entity.pdbx_description
1 polymer ?
#
loop_
_entity_poly.entity_id
_entity_poly.type
_entity_poly.pdbx_seq_one_letter_code
_entity_poly.pdbx_strand_id
1 'polypeptide(L)'
;MFEEISKEIKQITDKNISPTNCENRWRVLERAYKKYVSDNNRTGAARKEFEYADIMHNILGKKKNIHPEVLLSSETAGNIDTVITTSETPADSNIIFNDVTPVTATTSQTTIKKKQPAEKKLYPNKKLKCQLLKQIRRHRQDYYNKRLEQENKKLEEKIKKNKLFEERNEILKDLINMDQVHPSVKDLLNS
;
A
#
# COMPACT_ATOMS: atom_id res chain seq x y z
N MET A 1 -9.10 13.80 -12.18
CA MET A 1 -8.11 12.78 -11.75
C MET A 1 -8.69 11.77 -10.74
N PHE A 2 -8.77 12.03 -9.43
CA PHE A 2 -9.22 10.98 -8.48
C PHE A 2 -10.71 10.60 -8.63
N GLU A 3 -11.52 11.49 -9.19
CA GLU A 3 -12.89 11.19 -9.58
C GLU A 3 -12.96 10.14 -10.69
N GLU A 4 -12.10 10.23 -11.71
CA GLU A 4 -12.03 9.26 -12.81
C GLU A 4 -11.59 7.90 -12.29
N ILE A 5 -10.54 7.88 -11.46
CA ILE A 5 -10.05 6.65 -10.80
C ILE A 5 -11.17 6.01 -9.97
N SER A 6 -11.96 6.80 -9.24
CA SER A 6 -13.08 6.25 -8.46
C SER A 6 -14.18 5.62 -9.32
N LYS A 7 -14.45 6.20 -10.50
CA LYS A 7 -15.41 5.66 -11.48
C LYS A 7 -14.92 4.36 -12.08
N GLU A 8 -13.64 4.30 -12.49
CA GLU A 8 -13.01 3.09 -13.03
C GLU A 8 -12.99 1.95 -12.00
N ILE A 9 -12.60 2.23 -10.76
CA ILE A 9 -12.59 1.21 -9.70
C ILE A 9 -14.00 0.70 -9.42
N LYS A 10 -15.01 1.58 -9.42
CA LYS A 10 -16.40 1.17 -9.28
C LYS A 10 -16.83 0.23 -10.41
N GLN A 11 -16.43 0.50 -11.64
CA GLN A 11 -16.74 -0.36 -12.78
C GLN A 11 -16.08 -1.75 -12.67
N ILE A 12 -14.86 -1.85 -12.14
CA ILE A 12 -14.12 -3.11 -12.03
C ILE A 12 -14.55 -3.94 -10.81
N THR A 13 -14.77 -3.29 -9.67
CA THR A 13 -14.95 -3.99 -8.37
C THR A 13 -16.37 -3.92 -7.81
N ASP A 14 -17.29 -3.26 -8.52
CA ASP A 14 -18.69 -3.02 -8.13
C ASP A 14 -18.84 -2.40 -6.72
N LYS A 15 -17.81 -1.67 -6.29
CA LYS A 15 -17.76 -1.01 -4.98
C LYS A 15 -17.81 0.49 -5.14
N ASN A 16 -18.71 1.12 -4.39
CA ASN A 16 -18.78 2.57 -4.29
C ASN A 16 -17.62 3.09 -3.44
N ILE A 17 -16.58 3.59 -4.10
CA ILE A 17 -15.43 4.23 -3.44
C ILE A 17 -15.49 5.73 -3.73
N SER A 18 -15.42 6.56 -2.68
CA SER A 18 -15.34 8.01 -2.82
C SER A 18 -13.97 8.43 -3.40
N PRO A 19 -13.91 9.49 -4.25
CA PRO A 19 -12.64 10.05 -4.75
C PRO A 19 -11.66 10.39 -3.62
N THR A 20 -12.16 10.88 -2.48
CA THR A 20 -11.36 11.19 -1.29
C THR A 20 -10.68 9.94 -0.70
N ASN A 21 -11.33 8.78 -0.79
CA ASN A 21 -10.74 7.52 -0.35
C ASN A 21 -9.59 7.10 -1.27
N CYS A 22 -9.72 7.31 -2.58
CA CYS A 22 -8.66 7.07 -3.55
C CYS A 22 -7.44 7.96 -3.27
N GLU A 23 -7.67 9.26 -3.05
CA GLU A 23 -6.59 10.20 -2.72
C GLU A 23 -5.88 9.82 -1.42
N ASN A 24 -6.64 9.55 -0.35
CA ASN A 24 -6.07 9.15 0.93
C ASN A 24 -5.27 7.85 0.80
N ARG A 25 -5.78 6.88 0.03
CA ARG A 25 -5.08 5.63 -0.23
C ARG A 25 -3.77 5.88 -0.98
N TRP A 26 -3.79 6.74 -2.00
CA TRP A 26 -2.59 7.14 -2.74
C TRP A 26 -1.52 7.76 -1.82
N ARG A 27 -1.91 8.72 -0.96
CA ARG A 27 -1.00 9.35 0.01
C ARG A 27 -0.38 8.34 0.99
N VAL A 28 -1.17 7.37 1.44
CA VAL A 28 -0.68 6.29 2.31
C VAL A 28 0.36 5.44 1.59
N LEU A 29 0.09 5.06 0.34
CA LEU A 29 1.03 4.26 -0.45
C LEU A 29 2.31 5.05 -0.76
N GLU A 30 2.22 6.34 -1.06
CA GLU A 30 3.39 7.20 -1.28
C GLU A 30 4.29 7.26 -0.04
N ARG A 31 3.70 7.47 1.15
CA ARG A 31 4.46 7.47 2.42
C ARG A 31 5.09 6.11 2.72
N ALA A 32 4.36 5.02 2.46
CA ALA A 32 4.87 3.67 2.64
C ALA A 32 6.05 3.39 1.72
N TYR A 33 5.97 3.81 0.46
CA TYR A 33 7.04 3.67 -0.52
C TYR A 33 8.29 4.49 -0.14
N LYS A 34 8.13 5.76 0.26
CA LYS A 34 9.25 6.57 0.80
C LYS A 34 9.96 5.88 1.95
N LYS A 35 9.17 5.33 2.87
CA LYS A 35 9.69 4.60 4.03
C LYS A 35 10.40 3.31 3.62
N TYR A 36 9.86 2.58 2.64
CA TYR A 36 10.49 1.39 2.07
C TYR A 36 11.86 1.70 1.47
N VAL A 37 11.96 2.75 0.64
CA VAL A 37 13.24 3.19 0.06
C VAL A 37 14.24 3.57 1.15
N SER A 38 13.82 4.38 2.12
CA SER A 38 14.66 4.79 3.25
C SER A 38 15.13 3.61 4.11
N ASP A 39 14.23 2.67 4.43
CA ASP A 39 14.57 1.49 5.22
C ASP A 39 15.57 0.57 4.49
N ASN A 40 15.45 0.45 3.16
CA ASN A 40 16.32 -0.39 2.34
C ASN A 40 17.68 0.27 2.02
N ASN A 41 17.78 1.59 2.11
CA ASN A 41 19.05 2.31 1.95
C ASN A 41 19.87 2.39 3.26
N ARG A 42 19.35 1.86 4.38
CA ARG A 42 20.03 1.89 5.67
C ARG A 42 20.86 0.62 5.89
N THR A 43 22.16 0.79 6.09
CA THR A 43 23.09 -0.31 6.39
C THR A 43 22.73 -1.03 7.71
N GLY A 44 22.87 -2.36 7.73
CA GLY A 44 22.62 -3.19 8.92
C GLY A 44 21.16 -3.51 9.23
N ALA A 45 20.20 -3.07 8.40
CA ALA A 45 18.79 -3.42 8.52
C ALA A 45 18.41 -4.54 7.53
N ALA A 46 17.53 -5.45 7.95
CA ALA A 46 16.93 -6.43 7.04
C ALA A 46 16.12 -5.70 5.95
N ARG A 47 16.32 -6.11 4.69
CA ARG A 47 15.56 -5.61 3.55
C ARG A 47 14.07 -5.84 3.80
N LYS A 48 13.27 -4.82 3.57
CA LYS A 48 11.81 -4.93 3.63
C LYS A 48 11.29 -5.11 2.23
N GLU A 49 10.22 -5.88 2.11
CA GLU A 49 9.48 -6.06 0.86
C GLU A 49 8.27 -5.12 0.83
N PHE A 50 7.92 -4.64 -0.36
CA PHE A 50 6.73 -3.83 -0.60
C PHE A 50 6.08 -4.31 -1.88
N GLU A 51 4.82 -4.76 -1.77
CA GLU A 51 4.07 -5.46 -2.83
C GLU A 51 3.99 -4.69 -4.16
N TYR A 52 3.99 -3.36 -4.10
CA TYR A 52 3.85 -2.49 -5.28
C TYR A 52 5.11 -1.69 -5.57
N ALA A 53 6.28 -2.20 -5.17
CA ALA A 53 7.56 -1.49 -5.28
C ALA A 53 7.88 -1.09 -6.71
N ASP A 54 7.75 -2.01 -7.67
CA ASP A 54 8.13 -1.78 -9.06
C ASP A 54 7.25 -0.72 -9.72
N ILE A 55 5.93 -0.83 -9.51
CA ILE A 55 4.94 0.12 -10.03
C ILE A 55 5.18 1.51 -9.42
N MET A 56 5.40 1.57 -8.10
CA MET A 56 5.67 2.84 -7.42
C MET A 56 7.01 3.43 -7.82
N HIS A 57 8.04 2.61 -8.06
CA HIS A 57 9.34 3.07 -8.52
C HIS A 57 9.26 3.67 -9.92
N ASN A 58 8.44 3.11 -10.82
CA ASN A 58 8.22 3.68 -12.13
C ASN A 58 7.60 5.10 -12.04
N ILE A 59 6.57 5.27 -11.20
CA ILE A 59 5.86 6.55 -11.06
C ILE A 59 6.66 7.58 -10.24
N LEU A 60 7.36 7.13 -9.21
CA LEU A 60 7.92 8.00 -8.16
C LEU A 60 9.46 7.97 -8.07
N GLY A 61 10.12 6.96 -8.63
CA GLY A 61 11.57 6.75 -8.50
C GLY A 61 12.42 7.90 -9.03
N LYS A 62 11.92 8.67 -10.01
CA LYS A 62 12.60 9.85 -10.56
C LYS A 62 12.38 11.13 -9.75
N LYS A 63 11.54 11.11 -8.71
CA LYS A 63 11.22 12.33 -7.94
C LYS A 63 12.31 12.62 -6.91
N LYS A 64 12.80 13.87 -6.93
CA LYS A 64 13.81 14.40 -5.99
C LYS A 64 13.39 14.30 -4.51
N ASN A 65 12.09 14.27 -4.23
CA ASN A 65 11.54 14.09 -2.88
C ASN A 65 11.75 12.67 -2.30
N ILE A 66 12.27 11.73 -3.09
CA ILE A 66 12.43 10.31 -2.72
C ILE A 66 13.88 9.90 -2.86
N HIS A 67 14.54 10.36 -3.91
CA HIS A 67 15.99 10.26 -4.12
C HIS A 67 16.58 11.66 -4.21
N PRO A 68 16.91 12.32 -3.08
CA PRO A 68 17.59 13.60 -3.12
C PRO A 68 19.01 13.42 -3.68
N GLU A 69 19.36 14.24 -4.67
CA GLU A 69 20.68 14.20 -5.35
C GLU A 69 21.83 14.59 -4.40
N VAL A 70 21.54 15.39 -3.38
CA VAL A 70 22.53 15.83 -2.37
C VAL A 70 22.01 15.49 -0.98
N LEU A 71 22.69 14.58 -0.31
CA LEU A 71 22.50 14.31 1.12
C LEU A 71 23.53 15.13 1.89
N LEU A 72 23.09 16.23 2.50
CA LEU A 72 23.92 16.94 3.47
C LEU A 72 24.09 16.04 4.69
N SER A 73 25.20 15.30 4.70
CA SER A 73 25.65 14.54 5.87
C SER A 73 26.14 15.55 6.91
N SER A 74 25.86 15.34 8.19
CA SER A 74 26.26 16.26 9.28
C SER A 74 27.79 16.45 9.42
N GLU A 75 28.58 15.73 8.62
CA GLU A 75 30.05 15.75 8.60
C GLU A 75 30.62 16.70 7.55
N THR A 76 29.82 17.25 6.62
CA THR A 76 30.31 18.12 5.54
C THR A 76 29.60 19.47 5.53
N ALA A 77 29.56 20.16 6.68
CA ALA A 77 29.33 21.60 6.75
C ALA A 77 30.65 22.37 6.55
N GLY A 78 31.42 21.99 5.53
CA GLY A 78 32.73 22.56 5.21
C GLY A 78 32.84 22.84 3.71
N ASN A 79 32.90 24.13 3.38
CA ASN A 79 33.30 24.73 2.11
C ASN A 79 32.49 24.36 0.85
N ILE A 80 31.44 25.14 0.62
CA ILE A 80 30.99 25.43 -0.74
C ILE A 80 31.84 26.61 -1.24
N ASP A 81 33.01 26.31 -1.82
CA ASP A 81 33.68 27.25 -2.73
C ASP A 81 32.99 27.14 -4.09
N THR A 82 31.96 27.96 -4.31
CA THR A 82 31.37 28.12 -5.65
C THR A 82 32.34 28.95 -6.48
N VAL A 83 33.18 28.27 -7.25
CA VAL A 83 33.89 28.82 -8.41
C VAL A 83 32.84 29.28 -9.42
N ILE A 84 32.58 30.59 -9.47
CA ILE A 84 31.82 31.24 -10.53
C ILE A 84 32.75 31.34 -11.74
N THR A 85 32.55 30.46 -12.73
CA THR A 85 33.13 30.63 -14.07
C THR A 85 32.15 31.43 -14.91
N THR A 86 32.64 32.57 -15.38
CA THR A 86 32.03 33.56 -16.27
C THR A 86 31.62 32.97 -17.62
N SER A 87 30.41 33.32 -18.06
CA SER A 87 30.05 33.45 -19.48
C SER A 87 29.16 34.68 -19.67
N GLU A 88 29.42 35.42 -20.74
CA GLU A 88 29.11 36.83 -20.98
C GLU A 88 27.61 37.17 -21.26
N THR A 89 27.20 38.34 -20.74
CA THR A 89 26.21 39.41 -21.15
C THR A 89 25.47 39.37 -22.51
N PRO A 90 24.44 40.23 -22.81
CA PRO A 90 23.61 41.20 -22.00
C PRO A 90 22.06 41.00 -22.25
N ALA A 91 21.06 41.65 -21.63
CA ALA A 91 20.78 43.08 -21.41
C ALA A 91 19.54 43.31 -20.49
N ASP A 92 19.54 44.51 -19.89
CA ASP A 92 18.44 45.34 -19.32
C ASP A 92 17.61 44.78 -18.15
N SER A 93 17.49 45.44 -16.98
CA SER A 93 17.48 46.89 -16.70
C SER A 93 17.78 47.22 -15.22
N ASN A 94 18.43 48.38 -15.02
CA ASN A 94 18.71 49.16 -13.80
C ASN A 94 17.52 49.23 -12.81
N ILE A 95 17.67 49.42 -11.48
CA ILE A 95 18.16 50.64 -10.81
C ILE A 95 18.61 50.37 -9.33
N ILE A 96 19.77 50.99 -9.06
CA ILE A 96 20.48 51.43 -7.83
C ILE A 96 19.62 51.89 -6.63
N PHE A 97 20.01 51.55 -5.39
CA PHE A 97 20.43 52.54 -4.37
C PHE A 97 21.10 51.90 -3.14
N ASN A 98 22.36 52.30 -2.91
CA ASN A 98 23.12 52.19 -1.66
C ASN A 98 22.42 52.98 -0.54
N ASP A 99 22.55 52.57 0.72
CA ASP A 99 23.42 53.31 1.65
C ASP A 99 23.69 52.56 2.97
N VAL A 100 24.88 52.78 3.50
CA VAL A 100 25.48 52.09 4.66
C VAL A 100 25.68 53.10 5.80
N THR A 101 25.08 52.81 6.96
CA THR A 101 25.45 53.21 8.36
C THR A 101 25.24 54.68 8.78
N PRO A 102 25.12 55.06 10.09
CA PRO A 102 25.56 54.36 11.31
C PRO A 102 24.63 54.40 12.57
N VAL A 103 24.93 53.49 13.52
CA VAL A 103 24.84 53.53 15.00
C VAL A 103 23.76 54.40 15.67
N THR A 104 22.83 53.75 16.41
CA THR A 104 22.48 54.16 17.79
C THR A 104 21.96 52.96 18.58
N ALA A 105 22.62 52.68 19.72
CA ALA A 105 22.21 51.68 20.68
C ALA A 105 20.99 52.14 21.48
N THR A 106 19.90 51.37 21.46
CA THR A 106 18.85 51.45 22.49
C THR A 106 18.37 50.05 22.84
N THR A 107 18.96 49.53 23.91
CA THR A 107 18.54 48.36 24.68
C THR A 107 17.06 48.49 25.07
N SER A 108 16.19 47.74 24.40
CA SER A 108 14.82 47.51 24.84
C SER A 108 14.67 46.03 25.20
N GLN A 109 14.80 45.75 26.49
CA GLN A 109 14.62 44.44 27.09
C GLN A 109 13.17 43.99 26.89
N THR A 110 12.92 43.13 25.91
CA THR A 110 11.68 42.37 25.82
C THR A 110 11.79 41.17 26.76
N THR A 111 10.98 41.19 27.81
CA THR A 111 10.88 40.11 28.78
C THR A 111 10.28 38.87 28.13
N ILE A 112 11.15 37.93 27.76
CA ILE A 112 10.77 36.60 27.31
C ILE A 112 10.15 35.86 28.50
N LYS A 113 8.81 35.87 28.58
CA LYS A 113 8.05 34.99 29.47
C LYS A 113 8.35 33.54 29.06
N LYS A 114 9.15 32.84 29.88
CA LYS A 114 9.41 31.41 29.75
C LYS A 114 8.08 30.67 29.81
N LYS A 115 7.65 30.09 28.68
CA LYS A 115 6.57 29.11 28.65
C LYS A 115 6.99 27.92 29.51
N GLN A 116 6.20 27.64 30.54
CA GLN A 116 6.27 26.42 31.33
C GLN A 116 6.27 25.20 30.38
N PRO A 117 7.08 24.16 30.64
CA PRO A 117 7.09 22.97 29.80
C PRO A 117 5.74 22.26 29.91
N ALA A 118 5.06 22.09 28.78
CA ALA A 118 3.87 21.27 28.69
C ALA A 118 4.17 19.86 29.24
N GLU A 119 3.32 19.39 30.14
CA GLU A 119 3.36 18.03 30.67
C GLU A 119 3.46 17.02 29.52
N LYS A 120 4.59 16.31 29.45
CA LYS A 120 4.80 15.25 28.48
C LYS A 120 3.80 14.15 28.79
N LYS A 121 2.71 14.05 28.02
CA LYS A 121 1.79 12.92 28.06
C LYS A 121 2.61 11.63 27.97
N LEU A 122 2.60 10.85 29.05
CA LEU A 122 3.32 9.60 29.20
C LEU A 122 2.83 8.63 28.11
N TYR A 123 3.64 8.40 27.08
CA TYR A 123 3.31 7.46 26.02
C TYR A 123 3.13 6.05 26.62
N PRO A 124 2.06 5.31 26.28
CA PRO A 124 1.88 3.95 26.76
C PRO A 124 3.06 3.07 26.31
N ASN A 125 3.55 2.26 27.25
CA ASN A 125 4.76 1.45 27.17
C ASN A 125 4.87 0.71 25.82
N LYS A 126 5.91 1.03 25.02
CA LYS A 126 6.11 0.49 23.65
C LYS A 126 6.03 -1.05 23.59
N LYS A 127 6.39 -1.74 24.68
CA LYS A 127 6.30 -3.21 24.80
C LYS A 127 4.86 -3.72 24.70
N LEU A 128 3.91 -3.05 25.36
CA LEU A 128 2.50 -3.43 25.36
C LEU A 128 1.88 -3.30 23.95
N LYS A 129 2.21 -2.21 23.25
CA LYS A 129 1.78 -1.98 21.86
C LYS A 129 2.29 -3.08 20.91
N CYS A 130 3.56 -3.47 21.05
CA CYS A 130 4.12 -4.56 20.25
C CYS A 130 3.46 -5.91 20.53
N GLN A 131 3.14 -6.20 21.79
CA GLN A 131 2.45 -7.44 22.17
C GLN A 131 1.02 -7.50 21.61
N LEU A 132 0.28 -6.39 21.71
CA LEU A 132 -1.05 -6.27 21.12
C LEU A 132 -1.03 -6.44 19.60
N LEU A 133 -0.06 -5.83 18.91
CA LEU A 133 0.11 -5.99 17.46
C LEU A 133 0.41 -7.44 17.06
N LYS A 134 1.20 -8.16 17.87
CA LYS A 134 1.45 -9.60 17.67
C LYS A 134 0.16 -10.42 17.84
N GLN A 135 -0.65 -10.10 18.84
CA GLN A 135 -1.95 -10.77 19.05
C GLN A 135 -2.90 -10.50 17.88
N ILE A 136 -3.04 -9.26 17.45
CA ILE A 136 -3.88 -8.89 16.29
C ILE A 136 -3.43 -9.64 15.04
N ARG A 137 -2.11 -9.75 14.79
CA ARG A 137 -1.58 -10.50 13.64
C ARG A 137 -1.93 -12.00 13.73
N ARG A 138 -1.81 -12.62 14.91
CA ARG A 138 -2.21 -14.01 15.13
C ARG A 138 -3.70 -14.23 14.87
N HIS A 139 -4.55 -13.42 15.51
CA HIS A 139 -6.01 -13.52 15.34
C HIS A 139 -6.43 -13.38 13.87
N ARG A 140 -5.76 -12.48 13.12
CA ARG A 140 -6.03 -12.31 11.69
C ARG A 140 -5.65 -13.56 10.90
N GLN A 141 -4.49 -14.15 11.18
CA GLN A 141 -4.05 -15.40 10.56
C GLN A 141 -5.02 -16.55 10.88
N ASP A 142 -5.40 -16.69 12.14
CA ASP A 142 -6.31 -17.73 12.61
C ASP A 142 -7.69 -17.60 11.95
N TYR A 143 -8.18 -16.38 11.77
CA TYR A 143 -9.42 -16.11 11.04
C TYR A 143 -9.34 -16.58 9.58
N TYR A 144 -8.26 -16.25 8.86
CA TYR A 144 -8.08 -16.70 7.48
C TYR A 144 -7.96 -18.22 7.39
N ASN A 145 -7.20 -18.85 8.30
CA ASN A 145 -7.05 -20.30 8.35
C ASN A 145 -8.40 -20.99 8.60
N LYS A 146 -9.18 -20.51 9.58
CA LYS A 146 -10.50 -21.06 9.90
C LYS A 146 -11.49 -20.90 8.75
N ARG A 147 -11.45 -19.76 8.06
CA ARG A 147 -12.26 -19.53 6.86
C ARG A 147 -11.87 -20.49 5.73
N LEU A 148 -10.58 -20.66 5.47
CA LEU A 148 -10.07 -21.58 4.46
C LEU A 148 -10.47 -23.03 4.76
N GLU A 149 -10.41 -23.44 6.03
CA GLU A 149 -10.85 -24.75 6.48
C GLU A 149 -12.34 -24.99 6.20
N GLN A 150 -13.19 -23.98 6.45
CA GLN A 150 -14.62 -24.06 6.13
C GLN A 150 -14.88 -24.17 4.63
N GLU A 151 -14.15 -23.43 3.80
CA GLU A 151 -14.27 -23.51 2.34
C GLU A 151 -13.83 -24.89 1.83
N ASN A 152 -12.74 -25.45 2.38
CA ASN A 152 -12.27 -26.79 2.04
C ASN A 152 -13.28 -27.88 2.43
N LYS A 153 -13.89 -27.81 3.62
CA LYS A 153 -14.94 -28.76 4.03
C LYS A 153 -16.13 -28.74 3.09
N LYS A 154 -16.59 -27.54 2.71
CA LYS A 154 -17.67 -27.38 1.72
C LYS A 154 -17.29 -27.95 0.36
N LEU A 155 -16.04 -27.79 -0.05
CA LEU A 155 -15.55 -28.34 -1.32
C LEU A 155 -15.51 -29.87 -1.27
N GLU A 156 -15.06 -30.45 -0.16
CA GLU A 156 -15.04 -31.90 0.05
C GLU A 156 -16.44 -32.51 0.01
N GLU A 157 -17.42 -31.87 0.65
CA GLU A 157 -18.83 -32.26 0.58
C GLU A 157 -19.38 -32.22 -0.85
N LYS A 158 -19.05 -31.17 -1.62
CA LYS A 158 -19.43 -31.08 -3.04
C LYS A 158 -18.81 -32.20 -3.86
N ILE A 159 -17.54 -32.52 -3.64
CA ILE A 159 -16.85 -33.63 -4.32
C ILE A 159 -17.55 -34.95 -3.99
N LYS A 160 -17.86 -35.22 -2.71
CA LYS A 160 -18.60 -36.43 -2.30
C LYS A 160 -19.97 -36.51 -2.96
N LYS A 161 -20.72 -35.40 -3.00
CA LYS A 161 -22.03 -35.35 -3.66
C LYS A 161 -21.93 -35.62 -5.16
N ASN A 162 -20.93 -35.04 -5.83
CA ASN A 162 -20.71 -35.28 -7.25
C ASN A 162 -20.37 -36.75 -7.54
N LYS A 163 -19.53 -37.38 -6.72
CA LYS A 163 -19.24 -38.82 -6.83
C LYS A 163 -20.50 -39.68 -6.72
N LEU A 164 -21.36 -39.41 -5.73
CA LEU A 164 -22.63 -40.13 -5.59
C LEU A 164 -23.57 -39.91 -6.80
N PHE A 165 -23.52 -38.73 -7.42
CA PHE A 165 -24.27 -38.47 -8.65
C PHE A 165 -23.68 -39.22 -9.84
N GLU A 166 -22.35 -39.32 -9.95
CA GLU A 166 -21.68 -40.10 -10.98
C GLU A 166 -22.05 -41.58 -10.87
N GLU A 167 -21.95 -42.17 -9.67
CA GLU A 167 -22.38 -43.55 -9.39
C GLU A 167 -23.86 -43.78 -9.73
N ARG A 168 -24.74 -42.86 -9.33
CA ARG A 168 -26.17 -42.93 -9.69
C ARG A 168 -26.37 -42.87 -11.21
N ASN A 169 -25.64 -42.01 -11.90
CA ASN A 169 -25.75 -41.85 -13.34
C ASN A 169 -25.24 -43.10 -14.09
N GLU A 170 -24.23 -43.78 -13.56
CA GLU A 170 -23.76 -45.07 -14.09
C GLU A 170 -24.86 -46.15 -13.98
N ILE A 171 -25.46 -46.31 -12.80
CA ILE A 171 -26.58 -47.25 -12.60
C ILE A 171 -27.74 -46.95 -13.56
N LEU A 172 -28.07 -45.68 -13.77
CA LEU A 172 -29.12 -45.28 -14.72
C LEU A 172 -28.76 -45.62 -16.16
N LYS A 173 -27.50 -45.45 -16.57
CA LYS A 173 -27.04 -45.87 -17.91
C LYS A 173 -27.15 -47.38 -18.09
N ASP A 174 -26.78 -48.16 -17.08
CA ASP A 174 -26.85 -49.62 -17.13
C ASP A 174 -28.30 -50.10 -17.26
N LEU A 175 -29.23 -49.48 -16.53
CA LEU A 175 -30.67 -49.77 -16.64
C LEU A 175 -31.23 -49.42 -18.02
N ILE A 176 -30.87 -48.26 -18.57
CA ILE A 176 -31.29 -47.86 -19.93
C ILE A 176 -30.74 -48.86 -20.96
N ASN A 177 -29.50 -49.29 -20.83
CA ASN A 177 -28.90 -50.28 -21.72
C ASN A 177 -29.55 -51.66 -21.59
N MET A 178 -29.96 -52.09 -20.38
CA MET A 178 -30.70 -53.34 -20.17
C MET A 178 -32.07 -53.34 -20.85
N ASP A 179 -32.81 -52.23 -20.79
CA ASP A 179 -34.12 -52.09 -21.47
C ASP A 179 -34.00 -52.08 -23.00
N GLN A 180 -32.87 -51.61 -23.55
CA GLN A 180 -32.61 -51.60 -25.01
C GLN A 180 -32.26 -52.99 -25.56
N VAL A 181 -31.77 -53.91 -24.72
CA VAL A 181 -31.43 -55.29 -25.11
C VAL A 181 -32.65 -56.23 -25.08
N HIS A 182 -33.76 -55.82 -24.45
CA HIS A 182 -34.99 -56.61 -24.35
C HIS A 182 -36.21 -56.08 -25.16
N PRO A 183 -36.11 -55.76 -26.47
CA PRO A 183 -37.30 -55.39 -27.27
C PRO A 183 -38.36 -56.51 -27.36
N SER A 184 -37.97 -57.77 -27.16
CA SER A 184 -38.76 -58.94 -27.60
C SER A 184 -40.01 -59.29 -26.76
N VAL A 185 -40.33 -58.55 -25.68
CA VAL A 185 -41.48 -58.91 -24.80
C VAL A 185 -42.68 -57.97 -24.97
N LYS A 186 -42.49 -56.77 -25.55
CA LYS A 186 -43.60 -55.83 -25.79
C LYS A 186 -44.47 -56.21 -26.99
N ASP A 187 -43.93 -56.98 -27.94
CA ASP A 187 -44.67 -57.42 -29.12
C ASP A 187 -45.58 -58.64 -28.86
N LEU A 188 -45.43 -59.32 -27.72
CA LEU A 188 -46.22 -60.52 -27.36
C LEU A 188 -47.48 -60.21 -26.52
N LEU A 189 -47.68 -58.96 -26.07
CA LEU A 189 -48.86 -58.54 -25.31
C LEU A 189 -49.90 -57.78 -26.15
N ASN A 190 -49.61 -57.56 -27.44
CA ASN A 190 -50.49 -56.87 -28.40
C ASN A 190 -50.95 -57.77 -29.57
N SER A 191 -50.77 -59.10 -29.50
CA SER A 191 -51.37 -60.06 -30.45
C SER A 191 -52.43 -60.92 -29.78
#